data_AF-A0A9C8L981-F1
#
_entry.id   AF-A0A9C8L981-F1
#
_cell.length_a   1.000
_cell.length_b   1.000
_cell.length_c   1.000
_cell.angle_alpha   90.00
_cell.angle_beta   90.00
_cell.angle_gamma   90.00
#
_symmetry.space_group_name_H-M   'P 1'
#
loop_
_entity.id
_entity.type
_entity.pdbx_description
1 polymer ?
#
loop_
_entity_poly.entity_id
_entity_poly.type
_entity_poly.pdbx_seq_one_letter_code
_entity_poly.pdbx_strand_id
1 'polypeptide(L)'
;MTPKIRLYDLRYQELQSLLDDLGQPSYRARQIWEWLYVHLATDFDQMTNLPKSLRETLARETTIGVPQVADTIRSPDGRTRKDLLQLDDGETIEAVLMHYETRHTACISTQVGCALGCPFCATGQMGFQRDLSAGEIIAQALHFARLLQAQTGEGDGNERLSNVVLMGMGEPLL
;
A
#
# COMPACT_ATOMS: atom_id res chain seq x y z
N MET A 1 -9.98 10.03 19.84
CA MET A 1 -10.14 10.52 18.45
C MET A 1 -10.58 9.33 17.62
N THR A 2 -11.62 9.46 16.81
CA THR A 2 -12.02 8.39 15.88
C THR A 2 -10.90 8.22 14.85
N PRO A 3 -10.45 7.00 14.55
CA PRO A 3 -9.44 6.78 13.51
C PRO A 3 -9.97 7.31 12.17
N LYS A 4 -9.12 8.02 11.43
CA LYS A 4 -9.47 8.55 10.10
C LYS A 4 -9.70 7.40 9.14
N ILE A 5 -10.62 7.59 8.19
CA ILE A 5 -10.86 6.61 7.13
C ILE A 5 -9.62 6.54 6.23
N ARG A 6 -9.07 5.35 5.99
CA ARG A 6 -8.02 5.17 4.97
C ARG A 6 -8.66 5.07 3.60
N LEU A 7 -8.20 5.89 2.65
CA LEU A 7 -8.73 5.89 1.29
C LEU A 7 -8.49 4.57 0.56
N TYR A 8 -7.39 3.87 0.86
CA TYR A 8 -7.12 2.54 0.30
C TYR A 8 -8.04 1.43 0.82
N ASP A 9 -8.76 1.64 1.92
CA ASP A 9 -9.79 0.70 2.37
C ASP A 9 -11.10 0.81 1.55
N LEU A 10 -11.27 1.92 0.82
CA LEU A 10 -12.49 2.20 0.08
C LEU A 10 -12.45 1.59 -1.33
N ARG A 11 -13.51 0.87 -1.68
CA ARG A 11 -13.84 0.59 -3.07
C ARG A 11 -14.23 1.89 -3.78
N TYR A 12 -14.16 1.88 -5.11
CA TYR A 12 -14.48 3.06 -5.91
C TYR A 12 -15.87 3.64 -5.60
N GLN A 13 -16.88 2.77 -5.43
CA GLN A 13 -18.24 3.20 -5.09
C GLN A 13 -18.35 3.78 -3.67
N GLU A 14 -17.53 3.31 -2.73
CA GLU A 14 -17.49 3.83 -1.37
C GLU A 14 -16.80 5.19 -1.33
N LEU A 15 -15.75 5.40 -2.15
CA LEU A 15 -15.16 6.72 -2.35
C LEU A 15 -16.16 7.70 -3.00
N GLN A 16 -16.96 7.25 -3.97
CA GLN A 16 -18.02 8.07 -4.55
C GLN A 16 -19.03 8.50 -3.48
N SER A 17 -19.51 7.54 -2.67
CA SER A 17 -20.48 7.80 -1.60
C SER A 17 -19.93 8.78 -0.56
N LEU A 18 -18.66 8.61 -0.16
CA LEU A 18 -17.98 9.54 0.75
C LEU A 18 -17.94 10.97 0.19
N LEU A 19 -17.68 11.12 -1.12
CA LEU A 19 -17.62 12.44 -1.75
C LEU A 19 -19.00 13.07 -1.91
N ASP A 20 -20.03 12.26 -2.19
CA ASP A 20 -21.42 12.72 -2.25
C ASP A 20 -21.87 13.24 -0.87
N ASP A 21 -21.52 12.53 0.22
CA ASP A 21 -21.78 12.97 1.61
C ASP A 21 -21.05 14.28 1.95
N LEU A 22 -19.88 14.53 1.33
CA LEU A 22 -19.12 15.78 1.44
C LEU A 22 -19.60 16.88 0.46
N GLY A 23 -20.70 16.65 -0.26
CA GLY A 23 -21.27 17.59 -1.23
C GLY A 23 -20.39 17.83 -2.46
N GLN A 24 -19.50 16.90 -2.79
CA GLN A 24 -18.61 16.99 -3.94
C GLN A 24 -19.23 16.35 -5.19
N PRO A 25 -18.95 16.87 -6.40
CA PRO A 25 -19.38 16.23 -7.63
C PRO A 25 -18.77 14.83 -7.80
N SER A 26 -19.57 13.87 -8.29
CA SER A 26 -19.18 12.47 -8.46
C SER A 26 -17.92 12.23 -9.30
N TYR A 27 -17.59 13.13 -10.24
CA TYR A 27 -16.36 13.03 -11.04
C TYR A 27 -15.08 13.20 -10.21
N ARG A 28 -15.16 13.79 -9.00
CA ARG A 28 -14.02 13.95 -8.09
C ARG A 28 -13.49 12.58 -7.62
N ALA A 29 -14.35 11.57 -7.53
CA ALA A 29 -13.94 10.21 -7.18
C ALA A 29 -12.90 9.69 -8.18
N ARG A 30 -13.14 9.87 -9.48
CA ARG A 30 -12.20 9.47 -10.53
C ARG A 30 -10.85 10.17 -10.40
N GLN A 31 -10.85 11.48 -10.14
CA GLN A 31 -9.61 12.24 -9.98
C GLN A 31 -8.79 11.74 -8.79
N ILE A 32 -9.44 11.55 -7.64
CA ILE A 32 -8.77 11.00 -6.45
C ILE A 32 -8.27 9.58 -6.73
N TRP A 33 -9.06 8.75 -7.40
CA TRP A 33 -8.67 7.38 -7.76
C TRP A 33 -7.44 7.35 -8.67
N GLU A 34 -7.38 8.21 -9.68
CA GLU A 34 -6.20 8.37 -10.55
C GLU A 34 -4.98 8.85 -9.74
N TRP A 35 -5.16 9.79 -8.81
CA TRP A 35 -4.06 10.20 -7.92
C TRP A 35 -3.52 9.07 -7.05
N LEU A 36 -4.42 8.25 -6.49
CA LEU A 36 -4.06 7.15 -5.59
C LEU A 36 -3.31 6.02 -6.31
N TYR A 37 -3.75 5.65 -7.52
CA TYR A 37 -3.30 4.41 -8.18
C TYR A 37 -2.48 4.62 -9.45
N VAL A 38 -2.55 5.78 -10.11
CA VAL A 38 -1.79 6.09 -11.34
C VAL A 38 -0.64 7.03 -11.02
N HIS A 39 -0.93 8.15 -10.36
CA HIS A 39 0.09 9.12 -9.97
C HIS A 39 0.78 8.78 -8.64
N LEU A 40 0.31 7.74 -7.96
CA LEU A 40 0.88 7.18 -6.73
C LEU A 40 1.10 8.22 -5.62
N ALA A 41 0.18 9.17 -5.50
CA ALA A 41 0.26 10.26 -4.53
C ALA A 41 0.45 9.72 -3.10
N THR A 42 1.29 10.40 -2.33
CA THR A 42 1.54 10.16 -0.91
C THR A 42 0.96 11.25 -0.02
N ASP A 43 0.56 12.38 -0.61
CA ASP A 43 -0.02 13.51 0.11
C ASP A 43 -1.15 14.16 -0.70
N PHE A 44 -2.16 14.68 -0.01
CA PHE A 44 -3.28 15.37 -0.65
C PHE A 44 -2.84 16.62 -1.40
N ASP A 45 -1.76 17.28 -0.99
CA ASP A 45 -1.25 18.47 -1.66
C ASP A 45 -0.75 18.20 -3.07
N GLN A 46 -0.34 16.97 -3.36
CA GLN A 46 0.05 16.55 -4.71
C GLN A 46 -1.13 16.52 -5.68
N MET A 47 -2.38 16.45 -5.18
CA MET A 47 -3.59 16.35 -5.98
C MET A 47 -4.00 17.71 -6.57
N THR A 48 -3.15 18.29 -7.42
CA THR A 48 -3.22 19.69 -7.88
C THR A 48 -4.46 20.05 -8.69
N ASN A 49 -5.17 19.06 -9.26
CA ASN A 49 -6.44 19.27 -9.96
C ASN A 49 -7.67 19.30 -9.01
N LEU A 50 -7.45 19.13 -7.70
CA LEU A 50 -8.48 19.25 -6.67
C LEU A 50 -8.44 20.66 -6.03
N PRO A 51 -9.61 21.27 -5.75
CA PRO A 51 -9.67 22.52 -4.99
C PRO A 51 -8.97 22.38 -3.64
N LYS A 52 -8.33 23.46 -3.18
CA LYS A 52 -7.64 23.48 -1.88
C LYS A 52 -8.58 23.09 -0.73
N SER A 53 -9.81 23.58 -0.72
CA SER A 53 -10.83 23.24 0.29
C SER A 53 -11.16 21.75 0.34
N LEU A 54 -11.14 21.06 -0.81
CA LEU A 54 -11.35 19.62 -0.86
C LEU A 54 -10.13 18.87 -0.32
N ARG A 55 -8.91 19.26 -0.69
CA ARG A 55 -7.66 18.66 -0.16
C ARG A 55 -7.58 18.79 1.37
N GLU A 56 -7.92 19.96 1.91
CA GLU A 56 -7.97 20.21 3.35
C GLU A 56 -9.04 19.38 4.07
N THR A 57 -10.20 19.19 3.43
CA THR A 57 -11.28 18.36 3.96
C THR A 57 -10.86 16.88 3.98
N LEU A 58 -10.30 16.37 2.89
CA LEU A 58 -9.77 15.01 2.83
C LEU A 58 -8.68 14.80 3.88
N ALA A 59 -7.71 15.72 4.00
CA ALA A 59 -6.67 15.63 5.01
C ALA A 59 -7.20 15.61 6.46
N ARG A 60 -8.35 16.23 6.72
CA ARG A 60 -8.99 16.24 8.05
C ARG A 60 -9.75 14.95 8.33
N GLU A 61 -10.57 14.49 7.39
CA GLU A 61 -11.50 13.37 7.60
C GLU A 61 -10.89 12.00 7.26
N THR A 62 -9.86 11.97 6.39
CA THR A 62 -9.28 10.74 5.86
C THR A 62 -7.75 10.74 5.92
N THR A 63 -7.17 9.61 5.58
CA THR A 63 -5.73 9.43 5.34
C THR A 63 -5.54 8.59 4.08
N ILE A 64 -4.41 8.75 3.39
CA ILE A 64 -4.09 7.89 2.24
C ILE A 64 -3.75 6.48 2.73
N GLY A 65 -2.99 6.35 3.82
CA GLY A 65 -2.48 5.06 4.30
C GLY A 65 -1.16 4.64 3.64
N VAL A 66 -0.22 5.58 3.51
CA VAL A 66 1.14 5.28 3.05
C VAL A 66 1.90 4.61 4.20
N PRO A 67 2.50 3.42 3.99
CA PRO A 67 3.17 2.69 5.07
C PRO A 67 4.49 3.37 5.44
N GLN A 68 4.85 3.31 6.72
CA GLN A 68 6.17 3.74 7.17
C GLN A 68 7.18 2.60 7.06
N VAL A 69 8.36 2.88 6.51
CA VAL A 69 9.44 1.89 6.43
C VAL A 69 10.26 1.97 7.71
N ALA A 70 10.17 0.94 8.54
CA ALA A 70 10.93 0.83 9.79
C ALA A 70 12.36 0.32 9.54
N ASP A 71 12.54 -0.56 8.57
CA ASP A 71 13.86 -1.09 8.18
C ASP A 71 13.88 -1.54 6.71
N THR A 72 15.07 -1.65 6.12
CA THR A 72 15.27 -2.11 4.75
C THR A 72 16.52 -2.98 4.64
N ILE A 73 16.34 -4.19 4.11
CA ILE A 73 17.43 -5.12 3.81
C ILE A 73 17.49 -5.35 2.30
N ARG A 74 18.70 -5.37 1.74
CA ARG A 74 18.93 -5.66 0.32
C ARG A 74 19.79 -6.91 0.18
N SER A 75 19.51 -7.73 -0.82
CA SER A 75 20.36 -8.86 -1.17
C SER A 75 21.72 -8.37 -1.69
N PRO A 76 22.79 -9.18 -1.55
CA PRO A 76 24.13 -8.79 -2.03
C PRO A 76 24.21 -8.48 -3.53
N ASP A 77 23.39 -9.13 -4.33
CA ASP A 77 23.29 -8.90 -5.78
C ASP A 77 22.40 -7.70 -6.15
N GLY A 78 21.78 -7.04 -5.15
CA GLY A 78 20.87 -5.91 -5.33
C GLY A 78 19.53 -6.25 -5.98
N ARG A 79 19.26 -7.51 -6.31
CA ARG A 79 18.05 -7.94 -7.04
C ARG A 79 16.82 -8.07 -6.15
N THR A 80 17.00 -8.14 -4.84
CA THR A 80 15.92 -8.29 -3.87
C THR A 80 16.03 -7.25 -2.77
N ARG A 81 14.90 -6.61 -2.46
CA ARG A 81 14.76 -5.66 -1.35
C ARG A 81 13.61 -6.13 -0.46
N LYS A 82 13.86 -6.25 0.85
CA LYS A 82 12.86 -6.52 1.86
C LYS A 82 12.70 -5.30 2.75
N ASP A 83 11.45 -4.84 2.90
CA ASP A 83 11.11 -3.72 3.76
C ASP A 83 10.28 -4.21 4.94
N LEU A 84 10.65 -3.76 6.13
CA LEU A 84 9.81 -3.88 7.33
C LEU A 84 8.90 -2.65 7.36
N LEU A 85 7.59 -2.87 7.25
CA LEU A 85 6.59 -1.83 7.21
C LEU A 85 5.86 -1.75 8.56
N GLN A 86 5.81 -0.57 9.14
CA GLN A 86 5.08 -0.30 10.38
C GLN A 86 3.64 0.13 10.07
N LEU A 87 2.70 -0.49 10.79
CA LEU A 87 1.27 -0.23 10.72
C LEU A 87 0.85 0.79 11.80
N ASP A 88 -0.32 1.39 11.67
CA ASP A 88 -0.80 2.46 12.57
C ASP A 88 -0.96 2.00 14.02
N ASP A 89 -1.14 0.69 14.25
CA ASP A 89 -1.25 0.09 15.58
C ASP A 89 0.11 -0.30 16.19
N GLY A 90 1.22 0.01 15.51
CA GLY A 90 2.58 -0.24 15.96
C GLY A 90 3.11 -1.63 15.60
N GLU A 91 2.25 -2.52 15.10
CA GLU A 91 2.66 -3.81 14.54
C GLU A 91 3.48 -3.63 13.27
N THR A 92 4.17 -4.70 12.86
CA THR A 92 5.00 -4.68 11.65
C THR A 92 4.73 -5.88 10.76
N ILE A 93 4.87 -5.65 9.46
CA ILE A 93 4.80 -6.68 8.43
C ILE A 93 5.97 -6.55 7.47
N GLU A 94 6.29 -7.65 6.79
CA GLU A 94 7.31 -7.66 5.76
C GLU A 94 6.68 -7.58 4.37
N ALA A 95 7.33 -6.84 3.47
CA ALA A 95 7.03 -6.88 2.05
C ALA A 95 8.35 -6.99 1.28
N VAL A 96 8.34 -7.69 0.14
CA VAL A 96 9.56 -7.93 -0.65
C VAL A 96 9.37 -7.51 -2.11
N LEU A 97 10.31 -6.74 -2.63
CA LEU A 97 10.44 -6.43 -4.05
C LEU A 97 11.56 -7.26 -4.68
N MET A 98 11.24 -7.99 -5.73
CA MET A 98 12.17 -8.81 -6.50
C MET A 98 12.26 -8.31 -7.94
N HIS A 99 13.49 -8.09 -8.41
CA HIS A 99 13.81 -7.70 -9.78
C HIS A 99 14.18 -8.95 -10.58
N TYR A 100 13.38 -9.25 -11.61
CA TYR A 100 13.68 -10.27 -12.62
C TYR A 100 14.07 -9.59 -13.94
N GLU A 101 14.52 -10.37 -14.93
CA GLU A 101 14.97 -9.81 -16.22
C GLU A 101 13.86 -9.03 -16.94
N THR A 102 12.60 -9.48 -16.83
CA THR A 102 11.47 -8.94 -17.60
C THR A 102 10.33 -8.40 -16.73
N ARG A 103 10.46 -8.49 -15.40
CA ARG A 103 9.38 -8.13 -14.47
C ARG A 103 9.90 -7.69 -13.11
N HIS A 104 9.06 -6.96 -12.39
CA HIS A 104 9.21 -6.69 -10.96
C HIS A 104 8.05 -7.34 -10.21
N THR A 105 8.36 -8.12 -9.19
CA THR A 105 7.37 -8.85 -8.39
C THR A 105 7.36 -8.36 -6.95
N ALA A 106 6.20 -7.96 -6.45
CA ALA A 106 5.97 -7.67 -5.04
C ALA A 106 5.42 -8.92 -4.35
N CYS A 107 6.10 -9.38 -3.31
CA CYS A 107 5.57 -10.34 -2.34
C CYS A 107 4.99 -9.54 -1.16
N ILE A 108 3.69 -9.67 -0.94
CA ILE A 108 2.96 -8.89 0.07
C ILE A 108 2.28 -9.79 1.09
N SER A 109 2.15 -9.26 2.30
CA SER A 109 1.52 -9.88 3.46
C SER A 109 0.02 -9.61 3.50
N THR A 110 -0.74 -10.52 4.10
CA THR A 110 -2.20 -10.42 4.31
C THR A 110 -2.60 -10.38 5.79
N GLN A 111 -1.70 -10.75 6.70
CA GLN A 111 -1.96 -10.76 8.15
C GLN A 111 -0.72 -10.29 8.93
N VAL A 112 -0.93 -9.85 10.17
CA VAL A 112 0.13 -9.72 11.16
C VAL A 112 0.27 -11.08 11.86
N GLY A 113 1.34 -11.80 11.50
CA GLY A 113 1.50 -13.20 11.91
C GLY A 113 0.67 -14.16 11.06
N CYS A 114 0.45 -15.39 11.54
CA CYS A 114 -0.37 -16.40 10.85
C CYS A 114 -0.88 -17.47 11.82
N ALA A 115 -2.18 -17.80 11.73
CA ALA A 115 -2.84 -18.74 12.65
C ALA A 115 -2.59 -20.21 12.34
N LEU A 116 -2.09 -20.53 11.13
CA LEU A 116 -1.95 -21.93 10.68
C LEU A 116 -0.86 -22.72 11.42
N GLY A 117 0.13 -22.05 11.99
CA GLY A 117 1.17 -22.72 12.80
C GLY A 117 2.03 -23.74 12.02
N CYS A 118 2.22 -23.55 10.71
CA CYS A 118 3.06 -24.43 9.89
C CYS A 118 4.48 -24.54 10.48
N PRO A 119 4.99 -25.74 10.80
CA PRO A 119 6.18 -25.91 11.65
C PRO A 119 7.48 -25.37 11.02
N PHE A 120 7.53 -25.27 9.69
CA PHE A 120 8.66 -24.76 8.92
C PHE A 120 8.57 -23.24 8.65
N CYS A 121 7.48 -22.58 9.02
CA CYS A 121 7.22 -21.18 8.73
C CYS A 121 7.48 -20.31 9.96
N ALA A 122 8.41 -19.36 9.86
CA ALA A 122 8.69 -18.41 10.95
C ALA A 122 7.44 -17.61 11.34
N THR A 123 6.65 -17.15 10.37
CA THR A 123 5.39 -16.45 10.60
C THR A 123 4.38 -17.30 11.39
N GLY A 124 4.33 -18.61 11.13
CA GLY A 124 3.49 -19.54 11.90
C GLY A 124 3.92 -19.68 13.35
N GLN A 125 5.24 -19.56 13.63
CA GLN A 125 5.79 -19.61 15.00
C GLN A 125 5.55 -18.31 15.77
N MET A 126 5.37 -17.18 15.09
CA MET A 126 5.03 -15.88 15.70
C MET A 126 3.60 -15.84 16.27
N GLY A 127 2.74 -16.77 15.84
CA GLY A 127 1.31 -16.75 16.14
C GLY A 127 0.55 -15.75 15.26
N PHE A 128 -0.75 -15.61 15.50
CA PHE A 128 -1.64 -14.69 14.81
C PHE A 128 -2.01 -13.52 15.71
N GLN A 129 -1.97 -12.30 15.16
CA GLN A 129 -2.46 -11.10 15.85
C GLN A 129 -3.78 -10.63 15.24
N ARG A 130 -3.78 -10.32 13.94
CA ARG A 130 -4.96 -9.83 13.21
C ARG A 130 -4.77 -9.92 11.70
N ASP A 131 -5.88 -9.79 10.98
CA ASP A 131 -5.88 -9.55 9.54
C ASP A 131 -5.47 -8.12 9.22
N LEU A 132 -4.90 -7.94 8.03
CA LEU A 132 -4.70 -6.62 7.45
C LEU A 132 -5.98 -6.12 6.81
N SER A 133 -6.20 -4.81 6.88
CA SER A 133 -7.25 -4.18 6.09
C SER A 133 -6.92 -4.25 4.59
N ALA A 134 -7.93 -4.11 3.71
CA ALA A 134 -7.70 -4.06 2.27
C ALA A 134 -6.69 -2.96 1.89
N GLY A 135 -6.77 -1.82 2.60
CA GLY A 135 -5.86 -0.69 2.47
C GLY A 135 -4.43 -1.02 2.88
N GLU A 136 -4.23 -1.74 3.99
CA GLU A 136 -2.90 -2.20 4.43
C GLU A 136 -2.29 -3.22 3.45
N ILE A 137 -3.10 -4.05 2.81
CA ILE A 137 -2.64 -5.01 1.78
C ILE A 137 -2.19 -4.26 0.52
N ILE A 138 -3.05 -3.41 -0.05
CA ILE A 138 -2.74 -2.71 -1.32
C ILE A 138 -1.61 -1.69 -1.15
N ALA A 139 -1.49 -1.07 0.03
CA ALA A 139 -0.45 -0.11 0.35
C ALA A 139 0.97 -0.68 0.16
N GLN A 140 1.16 -1.99 0.37
CA GLN A 140 2.45 -2.67 0.16
C GLN A 140 2.84 -2.71 -1.33
N ALA A 141 1.88 -3.02 -2.21
CA ALA A 141 2.12 -3.02 -3.65
C ALA A 141 2.40 -1.59 -4.16
N LEU A 142 1.63 -0.61 -3.69
CA LEU A 142 1.81 0.79 -4.06
C LEU A 142 3.11 1.40 -3.53
N HIS A 143 3.58 0.95 -2.35
CA HIS A 143 4.90 1.29 -1.83
C HIS A 143 6.01 0.90 -2.81
N PHE A 144 6.01 -0.34 -3.31
CA PHE A 144 7.00 -0.76 -4.30
C PHE A 144 6.80 -0.13 -5.67
N ALA A 145 5.55 0.13 -6.09
CA ALA A 145 5.30 0.88 -7.32
C ALA A 145 5.92 2.29 -7.27
N ARG A 146 5.84 2.99 -6.13
CA ARG A 146 6.50 4.29 -5.92
C ARG A 146 8.02 4.18 -5.97
N LEU A 147 8.58 3.15 -5.31
CA LEU A 147 10.03 2.94 -5.29
C LEU A 147 10.59 2.70 -6.70
N LEU A 148 9.88 1.93 -7.53
CA LEU A 148 10.26 1.70 -8.92
C LEU A 148 10.06 2.96 -9.77
N GLN A 149 8.95 3.69 -9.59
CA GLN A 149 8.72 4.96 -10.29
C GLN A 149 9.84 5.97 -10.02
N ALA A 150 10.35 6.05 -8.78
CA ALA A 150 11.47 6.92 -8.44
C ALA A 150 12.79 6.51 -9.13
N GLN A 151 12.94 5.26 -9.57
CA GLN A 151 14.13 4.73 -10.26
C GLN A 151 14.07 4.88 -11.78
N THR A 152 12.89 5.17 -12.36
CA THR A 152 12.68 5.32 -13.82
C THR A 152 13.59 6.37 -14.49
N GLY A 153 14.22 7.27 -13.73
CA GLY A 153 15.20 8.23 -14.26
C GLY A 153 16.61 7.66 -14.49
N GLU A 154 16.90 6.43 -14.05
CA GLU A 154 18.25 5.84 -14.01
C GLU A 154 18.39 4.54 -14.85
N GLY A 155 17.33 4.04 -15.51
CA GLY A 155 17.28 2.70 -16.12
C GLY A 155 16.65 2.57 -17.52
N ASP A 156 16.54 1.32 -18.01
CA ASP A 156 16.23 0.94 -19.41
C ASP A 156 14.74 1.03 -19.84
N GLY A 157 13.87 1.57 -18.98
CA GLY A 157 12.48 1.88 -19.33
C GLY A 157 11.42 0.86 -18.91
N ASN A 158 11.74 -0.17 -18.10
CA ASN A 158 10.74 -1.12 -17.58
C ASN A 158 10.64 -1.19 -16.04
N GLU A 159 10.85 -0.07 -15.34
CA GLU A 159 10.75 0.04 -13.87
C GLU A 159 9.29 0.12 -13.37
N ARG A 160 8.40 -0.76 -13.83
CA ARG A 160 7.00 -0.83 -13.37
C ARG A 160 6.76 -2.11 -12.59
N LEU A 161 6.03 -2.01 -11.48
CA LEU A 161 5.51 -3.19 -10.80
C LEU A 161 4.53 -3.94 -11.72
N SER A 162 4.89 -5.16 -12.11
CA SER A 162 4.14 -5.96 -13.08
C SER A 162 3.50 -7.21 -12.48
N ASN A 163 3.96 -7.66 -11.31
CA ASN A 163 3.43 -8.84 -10.64
C ASN A 163 3.29 -8.63 -9.13
N VAL A 164 2.24 -9.21 -8.56
CA VAL A 164 2.01 -9.27 -7.11
C VAL A 164 1.74 -10.71 -6.73
N VAL A 165 2.35 -11.18 -5.64
CA VAL A 165 2.10 -12.49 -5.05
C VAL A 165 1.73 -12.34 -3.58
N LEU A 166 0.66 -13.02 -3.15
CA LEU A 166 0.23 -13.07 -1.75
C LEU A 166 0.98 -14.22 -1.05
N MET A 167 2.27 -14.03 -0.83
CA MET A 167 3.18 -15.04 -0.26
C MET A 167 4.04 -14.47 0.88
N GLY A 168 3.62 -13.33 1.44
CA GLY A 168 4.25 -12.72 2.61
C GLY A 168 3.77 -13.38 3.90
N MET A 169 3.58 -12.56 4.93
CA MET A 169 3.04 -13.00 6.21
C MET A 169 1.52 -13.19 6.12
N GLY A 170 1.03 -14.33 6.60
CA GLY A 170 -0.41 -14.63 6.69
C GLY A 170 -0.88 -15.72 5.74
N GLU A 171 -2.13 -16.14 5.94
CA GLU A 171 -2.89 -17.01 5.04
C GLU A 171 -3.96 -16.18 4.32
N PRO A 172 -3.87 -15.97 3.00
CA PRO A 172 -4.83 -15.14 2.26
C PRO A 172 -6.27 -15.65 2.21
N LEU A 173 -6.53 -16.92 2.53
CA LEU A 173 -7.86 -17.54 2.47
C LEU A 173 -8.61 -17.59 3.81
N LEU A 174 -8.00 -17.10 4.90
CA LEU A 174 -8.66 -16.92 6.20
C LEU A 174 -9.21 -15.50 6.32
#